data_AF-A0AAW2DVV5-F1
#
_entry.id   AF-A0AAW2DVV5-F1
#
_cell.length_a   1.000
_cell.length_b   1.000
_cell.length_c   1.000
_cell.angle_alpha   90.00
_cell.angle_beta   90.00
_cell.angle_gamma   90.00
#
_symmetry.space_group_name_H-M   'P 1'
#
loop_
_entity.id
_entity.type
_entity.pdbx_description
1 polymer ?
#
loop_
_entity_poly.entity_id
_entity_poly.type
_entity_poly.pdbx_seq_one_letter_code
_entity_poly.pdbx_strand_id
1 'polypeptide(L)'
;MSLMGVLIGFDRSTPKHSSNFQRFEEEQQQQQSGSNLRKKQQQHSQQQPVVVMEEALMLDDVEWRTSEAGVSAKKLVLGVPFYGYAWRLVNANDNGIFAPANGAALSNATAYSEIKDFIAKNSATTVYNSTFVTNYCYSGTTWIGYDDTNSTSTKVTYAKGKGLLGYFAWQLQVHGELRI
;
A
#
# COMPACT_ATOMS: atom_id res chain seq x y z
N MET A 1 15.78 20.47 5.03
CA MET A 1 15.55 19.78 3.74
C MET A 1 14.44 18.78 3.97
N SER A 2 13.33 18.93 3.24
CA SER A 2 12.04 18.30 3.52
C SER A 2 12.05 16.81 3.17
N LEU A 3 11.74 15.93 4.13
CA LEU A 3 11.55 14.51 3.86
C LEU A 3 10.26 14.30 3.04
N MET A 4 10.41 13.71 1.86
CA MET A 4 9.35 13.19 1.00
C MET A 4 8.90 11.83 1.56
N GLY A 5 7.72 11.81 2.18
CA GLY A 5 7.06 10.57 2.58
C GLY A 5 6.23 10.01 1.44
N VAL A 6 6.85 9.19 0.59
CA VAL A 6 6.16 8.06 -0.03
C VAL A 6 6.27 6.96 1.00
N LEU A 7 5.18 6.69 1.68
CA LEU A 7 5.18 5.94 2.92
C LEU A 7 5.10 4.44 2.64
N ILE A 8 6.26 3.89 2.32
CA ILE A 8 6.55 2.46 2.33
C ILE A 8 7.50 2.28 3.52
N GLY A 9 6.96 1.81 4.65
CA GLY A 9 7.71 1.57 5.88
C GLY A 9 7.88 2.81 6.75
N PHE A 10 7.12 2.88 7.85
CA PHE A 10 7.44 3.79 8.95
C PHE A 10 8.65 3.29 9.74
N ASP A 11 9.50 4.24 10.14
CA ASP A 11 10.45 4.09 11.25
C ASP A 11 9.69 3.70 12.53
N ARG A 12 10.26 2.82 13.36
CA ARG A 12 9.67 2.42 14.66
C ARG A 12 9.57 3.58 15.67
N SER A 13 10.08 4.77 15.35
CA SER A 13 10.08 5.95 16.22
C SER A 13 8.84 6.86 16.07
N THR A 14 8.02 6.71 15.03
CA THR A 14 6.80 7.53 14.85
C THR A 14 5.61 6.99 15.67
N PRO A 15 4.92 7.84 16.47
CA PRO A 15 3.76 7.43 17.24
C PRO A 15 2.63 6.88 16.35
N LYS A 16 2.19 5.66 16.66
CA LYS A 16 1.18 4.92 15.91
C LYS A 16 -0.22 5.32 16.37
N HIS A 17 -0.82 6.30 15.70
CA HIS A 17 -2.08 6.90 16.12
C HIS A 17 -3.32 6.47 15.32
N SER A 18 -3.19 5.62 14.28
CA SER A 18 -4.36 5.26 13.47
C SER A 18 -5.20 4.15 14.11
N SER A 19 -6.52 4.34 14.09
CA SER A 19 -7.50 3.35 14.57
C SER A 19 -7.47 2.06 13.74
N ASN A 20 -7.13 2.16 12.45
CA ASN A 20 -6.92 1.01 11.58
C ASN A 20 -5.65 0.23 11.94
N PHE A 21 -4.59 0.90 12.39
CA PHE A 21 -3.40 0.23 12.93
C PHE A 21 -3.72 -0.50 14.24
N GLN A 22 -4.46 0.14 15.15
CA GLN A 22 -4.90 -0.48 16.40
C GLN A 22 -5.78 -1.70 16.15
N ARG A 23 -6.73 -1.60 15.22
CA ARG A 23 -7.59 -2.72 14.82
C ARG A 23 -6.81 -3.86 14.17
N PHE A 24 -5.82 -3.54 13.33
CA PHE A 24 -4.91 -4.54 12.77
C PHE A 24 -4.14 -5.28 13.88
N GLU A 25 -3.55 -4.56 14.83
CA GLU A 25 -2.84 -5.17 15.97
C GLU A 25 -3.76 -6.06 16.82
N GLU A 26 -5.01 -5.66 17.05
CA GLU A 26 -6.01 -6.47 17.74
C GLU A 26 -6.36 -7.75 16.97
N GLU A 27 -6.54 -7.67 15.65
CA GLU A 27 -6.80 -8.82 14.77
C GLU A 27 -5.60 -9.79 14.73
N GLN A 28 -4.36 -9.26 14.75
CA GLN A 28 -3.14 -10.07 14.85
C GLN A 28 -2.98 -10.73 16.23
N GLN A 29 -3.30 -10.04 17.31
CA GLN A 29 -3.25 -10.58 18.67
C GLN A 29 -4.31 -11.68 18.90
N GLN A 30 -5.50 -11.52 18.32
CA GLN A 30 -6.55 -12.55 18.38
C GLN A 30 -6.15 -13.83 17.63
N GLN A 31 -5.46 -13.71 16.49
CA GLN A 31 -4.91 -14.88 15.78
C GLN A 31 -3.76 -15.56 16.54
N GLN A 32 -3.00 -14.82 17.35
CA GLN A 32 -1.89 -15.35 18.13
C GLN A 32 -2.29 -16.03 19.45
N SER A 33 -3.45 -15.66 20.02
CA SER A 33 -3.99 -16.19 21.29
C SER A 33 -4.30 -17.70 21.25
N GLY A 34 -4.50 -18.28 20.05
CA GLY A 34 -4.92 -19.69 19.88
C GLY A 34 -3.83 -20.78 19.90
N SER A 35 -2.55 -20.49 20.14
CA SER A 35 -1.53 -21.57 20.11
C SER A 35 -0.28 -21.36 20.98
N ASN A 36 0.09 -22.44 21.68
CA ASN A 36 1.14 -22.61 22.69
C ASN A 36 2.46 -21.83 22.47
N LEU A 37 2.75 -20.94 23.42
CA LEU A 37 3.87 -19.99 23.46
C LEU A 37 5.28 -20.60 23.29
N ARG A 38 5.51 -21.86 23.67
CA ARG A 38 6.85 -22.48 23.67
C ARG A 38 7.33 -22.98 22.31
N LYS A 39 6.43 -23.32 21.37
CA LYS A 39 6.84 -23.69 20.00
C LYS A 39 7.08 -22.48 19.09
N LYS A 40 6.49 -21.32 19.43
CA LYS A 40 6.60 -20.08 18.64
C LYS A 40 7.95 -19.38 18.76
N GLN A 41 8.61 -19.42 19.94
CA GLN A 41 9.92 -18.79 20.12
C GLN A 41 11.04 -19.40 19.26
N GLN A 42 10.98 -20.71 18.97
CA GLN A 42 11.95 -21.39 18.09
C GLN A 42 11.63 -21.21 16.60
N GLN A 43 10.37 -20.95 16.21
CA GLN A 43 10.02 -20.61 14.83
C GLN A 43 10.30 -19.15 14.49
N HIS A 44 10.15 -18.23 15.46
CA HIS A 44 10.45 -16.81 15.29
C HIS A 44 11.92 -16.52 14.98
N SER A 45 12.83 -17.42 15.33
CA SER A 45 14.28 -17.27 15.09
C SER A 45 14.71 -17.72 13.68
N GLN A 46 13.82 -18.33 12.88
CA GLN A 46 14.11 -18.78 11.51
C GLN A 46 13.23 -18.15 10.42
N GLN A 47 12.22 -17.36 10.78
CA GLN A 47 11.40 -16.67 9.79
C GLN A 47 11.96 -15.27 9.53
N GLN A 48 12.33 -15.01 8.26
CA GLN A 48 12.54 -13.66 7.76
C GLN A 48 11.27 -12.82 8.02
N PRO A 49 11.38 -11.50 8.26
CA PRO A 49 10.24 -10.68 8.59
C PRO A 49 9.18 -10.83 7.48
N VAL A 50 8.00 -11.33 7.85
CA VAL A 50 6.80 -11.25 7.03
C VAL A 50 6.58 -9.76 6.78
N VAL A 51 6.83 -9.32 5.55
CA VAL A 51 6.61 -7.93 5.16
C VAL A 51 5.10 -7.75 5.06
N VAL A 52 4.49 -7.32 6.16
CA VAL A 52 3.07 -6.96 6.17
C VAL A 52 2.92 -5.70 5.33
N MET A 53 2.00 -5.73 4.36
CA MET A 53 1.64 -4.60 3.51
C MET A 53 0.95 -3.53 4.33
N GLU A 54 1.69 -2.73 5.08
CA GLU A 54 1.09 -1.62 5.80
C GLU A 54 0.93 -0.42 4.86
N GLU A 55 -0.04 -0.50 3.93
CA GLU A 55 -0.66 0.70 3.36
C GLU A 55 -1.73 1.18 4.34
N ALA A 56 -1.28 1.72 5.49
CA ALA A 56 -2.15 2.44 6.39
C ALA A 56 -2.51 3.80 5.77
N LEU A 57 -3.60 3.78 5.01
CA LEU A 57 -4.53 4.84 4.65
C LEU A 57 -3.97 6.27 4.67
N MET A 58 -3.63 6.75 3.48
CA MET A 58 -3.44 8.15 3.12
C MET A 58 -4.45 9.13 3.76
N LEU A 59 -5.69 8.68 4.01
CA LEU A 59 -6.75 9.49 4.62
C LEU A 59 -6.48 9.77 6.11
N ASP A 60 -5.97 8.79 6.84
CA ASP A 60 -5.67 8.89 8.26
C ASP A 60 -4.46 9.81 8.50
N ASP A 61 -3.45 9.77 7.62
CA ASP A 61 -2.31 10.69 7.68
C ASP A 61 -2.72 12.15 7.45
N VAL A 62 -3.58 12.40 6.46
CA VAL A 62 -4.10 13.75 6.19
C VAL A 62 -4.87 14.27 7.41
N GLU A 63 -5.73 13.43 8.00
CA GLU A 63 -6.54 13.82 9.15
C GLU A 63 -5.65 14.13 10.36
N TRP A 64 -4.73 13.23 10.72
CA TRP A 64 -3.76 13.43 11.80
C TRP A 64 -2.90 14.69 11.61
N ARG A 65 -2.40 14.93 10.38
CA ARG A 65 -1.61 16.14 10.07
C ARG A 65 -2.40 17.42 10.33
N THR A 66 -3.69 17.42 10.01
CA THR A 66 -4.54 18.59 10.16
C THR A 66 -5.07 18.78 11.58
N SER A 67 -5.43 17.71 12.29
CA SER A 67 -6.05 17.78 13.62
C SER A 67 -5.02 17.79 14.75
N GLU A 68 -4.04 16.89 14.71
CA GLU A 68 -3.10 16.67 15.81
C GLU A 68 -1.82 17.50 15.63
N ALA A 69 -1.24 17.45 14.44
CA ALA A 69 -0.01 18.19 14.14
C ALA A 69 -0.24 19.68 13.81
N GLY A 70 -1.52 20.10 13.68
CA GLY A 70 -1.90 21.49 13.41
C GLY A 70 -1.45 22.03 12.04
N VAL A 71 -1.12 21.15 11.08
CA VAL A 71 -0.72 21.55 9.74
C VAL A 71 -1.95 21.99 8.95
N SER A 72 -1.98 23.25 8.52
CA SER A 72 -3.06 23.74 7.66
C SER A 72 -3.20 22.91 6.39
N ALA A 73 -4.42 22.48 6.07
CA ALA A 73 -4.75 21.76 4.83
C ALA A 73 -4.21 22.47 3.57
N LYS A 74 -4.21 23.80 3.55
CA LYS A 74 -3.70 24.64 2.45
C LYS A 74 -2.18 24.56 2.25
N LYS A 75 -1.47 23.79 3.07
CA LYS A 75 -0.02 23.51 2.94
C LYS A 75 0.26 22.04 2.61
N LEU A 76 -0.77 21.20 2.54
CA LEU A 76 -0.63 19.76 2.27
C LEU A 76 -0.91 19.48 0.80
N VAL A 77 -0.04 18.68 0.17
CA VAL A 77 -0.20 18.20 -1.20
C VAL A 77 -0.29 16.69 -1.16
N LEU A 78 -1.33 16.13 -1.77
CA LEU A 78 -1.58 14.69 -1.80
C LEU A 78 -0.74 13.99 -2.87
N GLY A 79 0.10 13.03 -2.51
CA GLY A 79 0.90 12.26 -3.48
C GLY A 79 0.16 11.05 -4.03
N VAL A 80 -0.01 10.95 -5.35
CA VAL A 80 -0.69 9.82 -6.02
C VAL A 80 0.33 8.98 -6.79
N PRO A 81 0.48 7.67 -6.49
CA PRO A 81 1.41 6.80 -7.19
C PRO A 81 0.84 6.32 -8.54
N PHE A 82 1.64 6.41 -9.60
CA PHE A 82 1.38 5.87 -10.96
C PHE A 82 2.19 4.57 -11.20
N TYR A 83 2.47 3.86 -10.12
CA TYR A 83 3.19 2.61 -10.10
C TYR A 83 2.60 1.75 -8.98
N GLY A 84 2.95 0.47 -8.99
CA GLY A 84 2.60 -0.50 -7.96
C GLY A 84 3.82 -1.29 -7.52
N TYR A 85 3.61 -2.20 -6.58
CA TYR A 85 4.60 -3.19 -6.17
C TYR A 85 4.01 -4.58 -6.29
N ALA A 86 4.88 -5.53 -6.57
CA ALA A 86 4.51 -6.92 -6.75
C ALA A 86 5.13 -7.78 -5.65
N TRP A 87 4.32 -8.67 -5.09
CA TRP A 87 4.68 -9.58 -4.03
C TRP A 87 4.31 -11.02 -4.37
N ARG A 88 5.10 -11.94 -3.82
CA ARG A 88 4.90 -13.36 -4.00
C ARG A 88 4.14 -13.91 -2.80
N LEU A 89 2.88 -14.26 -3.02
CA LEU A 89 2.03 -14.89 -2.02
C LEU A 89 2.60 -16.25 -1.60
N VAL A 90 2.44 -16.57 -0.32
CA VAL A 90 2.74 -17.91 0.21
C VAL A 90 1.74 -18.94 -0.34
N ASN A 91 0.48 -18.53 -0.51
CA ASN A 91 -0.61 -19.36 -1.02
C ASN A 91 -1.44 -18.57 -2.03
N ALA A 92 -1.59 -19.06 -3.27
CA ALA A 92 -2.36 -18.39 -4.31
C ALA A 92 -3.87 -18.26 -3.99
N ASN A 93 -4.39 -19.14 -3.11
CA ASN A 93 -5.79 -19.09 -2.68
C ASN A 93 -6.04 -18.05 -1.58
N ASP A 94 -4.98 -17.51 -0.98
CA ASP A 94 -5.03 -16.39 -0.04
C ASP A 94 -4.44 -15.17 -0.73
N ASN A 95 -5.31 -14.39 -1.37
CA ASN A 95 -4.94 -13.32 -2.31
C ASN A 95 -5.62 -11.99 -2.00
N GLY A 96 -6.17 -11.85 -0.79
CA GLY A 96 -6.71 -10.60 -0.28
C GLY A 96 -5.63 -9.59 0.10
N ILE A 97 -6.06 -8.38 0.46
CA ILE A 97 -5.18 -7.43 1.14
C ILE A 97 -4.72 -8.06 2.47
N PHE A 98 -3.44 -7.85 2.80
CA PHE A 98 -2.73 -8.48 3.93
C PHE A 98 -2.47 -9.99 3.82
N ALA A 99 -2.71 -10.59 2.65
CA ALA A 99 -2.33 -11.99 2.41
C ALA A 99 -0.82 -12.21 2.67
N PRO A 100 -0.43 -13.34 3.31
CA PRO A 100 0.96 -13.63 3.58
C PRO A 100 1.80 -13.71 2.30
N ALA A 101 2.92 -12.98 2.29
CA ALA A 101 3.87 -12.98 1.18
C ALA A 101 5.29 -13.34 1.65
N ASN A 102 6.07 -13.98 0.78
CA ASN A 102 7.47 -14.35 1.04
C ASN A 102 8.46 -13.52 0.20
N GLY A 103 8.20 -12.21 0.14
CA GLY A 103 9.04 -11.21 -0.51
C GLY A 103 8.49 -10.72 -1.83
N ALA A 104 9.28 -9.89 -2.51
CA ALA A 104 8.89 -9.26 -3.76
C ALA A 104 8.78 -10.29 -4.90
N ALA A 105 7.75 -10.15 -5.74
CA ALA A 105 7.61 -10.91 -7.00
C ALA A 105 8.35 -10.22 -8.16
N LEU A 106 8.51 -8.90 -8.10
CA LEU A 106 9.32 -8.10 -9.02
C LEU A 106 10.33 -7.27 -8.22
N SER A 107 11.50 -6.99 -8.79
CA SER A 107 12.61 -6.36 -8.06
C SER A 107 12.38 -4.88 -7.75
N ASN A 108 11.52 -4.20 -8.50
CA ASN A 108 11.31 -2.75 -8.43
C ASN A 108 9.82 -2.39 -8.48
N ALA A 109 9.53 -1.12 -8.21
CA ALA A 109 8.25 -0.51 -8.56
C ALA A 109 7.89 -0.80 -10.03
N THR A 110 6.65 -1.18 -10.27
CA THR A 110 6.12 -1.56 -11.59
C THR A 110 5.25 -0.44 -12.11
N ALA A 111 5.55 0.11 -13.29
CA ALA A 111 4.78 1.21 -13.86
C ALA A 111 3.35 0.76 -14.19
N TYR A 112 2.38 1.66 -14.12
CA TYR A 112 0.98 1.32 -14.40
C TYR A 112 0.77 0.68 -15.80
N SER A 113 1.57 1.06 -16.81
CA SER A 113 1.56 0.40 -18.13
C SER A 113 1.94 -1.08 -18.05
N GLU A 114 3.03 -1.40 -17.33
CA GLU A 114 3.51 -2.77 -17.15
C GLU A 114 2.52 -3.61 -16.33
N ILE A 115 1.80 -3.00 -15.39
CA ILE A 115 0.73 -3.65 -14.64
C ILE A 115 -0.44 -4.03 -15.57
N LYS A 116 -0.84 -3.13 -16.48
CA LYS A 116 -1.85 -3.45 -17.50
C LYS A 116 -1.39 -4.57 -18.42
N ASP A 117 -0.13 -4.58 -18.82
CA ASP A 117 0.45 -5.65 -19.64
C ASP A 117 0.46 -6.98 -18.88
N PHE A 118 0.80 -6.97 -17.60
CA PHE A 118 0.71 -8.15 -16.73
C PHE A 118 -0.73 -8.69 -16.64
N ILE A 119 -1.71 -7.81 -16.45
CA ILE A 119 -3.14 -8.18 -16.38
C ILE A 119 -3.56 -8.86 -17.68
N ALA A 120 -3.27 -8.24 -18.82
CA ALA A 120 -3.64 -8.76 -20.14
C ALA A 120 -2.94 -10.09 -20.46
N LYS A 121 -1.63 -10.19 -20.21
CA LYS A 121 -0.83 -11.36 -20.56
C LYS A 121 -1.17 -12.60 -19.72
N ASN A 122 -1.53 -12.41 -18.45
CA ASN A 122 -1.73 -13.50 -17.50
C ASN A 122 -3.20 -13.74 -17.14
N SER A 123 -4.13 -13.05 -17.81
CA SER A 123 -5.55 -13.02 -17.46
C SER A 123 -5.77 -12.80 -15.96
N ALA A 124 -4.99 -11.86 -15.39
CA ALA A 124 -4.97 -11.65 -13.95
C ALA A 124 -6.33 -11.15 -13.46
N THR A 125 -6.75 -11.62 -12.28
CA THR A 125 -7.96 -11.09 -11.63
C THR A 125 -7.64 -9.72 -11.05
N THR A 126 -8.50 -8.73 -11.29
CA THR A 126 -8.39 -7.37 -10.74
C THR A 126 -9.46 -7.15 -9.68
N VAL A 127 -9.09 -6.48 -8.59
CA VAL A 127 -9.99 -6.20 -7.47
C VAL A 127 -9.78 -4.77 -7.00
N TYR A 128 -10.87 -4.01 -6.93
CA TYR A 128 -10.91 -2.72 -6.25
C TYR A 128 -11.31 -2.94 -4.78
N ASN A 129 -10.52 -2.39 -3.85
CA ASN A 129 -10.86 -2.39 -2.44
C ASN A 129 -11.32 -0.99 -2.02
N SER A 130 -12.61 -0.86 -1.68
CA SER A 130 -13.21 0.42 -1.28
C SER A 130 -12.82 0.89 0.12
N THR A 131 -12.43 -0.02 1.01
CA THR A 131 -11.96 0.31 2.37
C THR A 131 -10.64 1.05 2.31
N PHE A 132 -9.70 0.59 1.47
CA PHE A 132 -8.37 1.16 1.32
C PHE A 132 -8.25 2.14 0.14
N VAL A 133 -9.28 2.23 -0.71
CA VAL A 133 -9.29 3.05 -1.93
C VAL A 133 -8.06 2.74 -2.79
N THR A 134 -7.86 1.47 -3.08
CA THR A 134 -6.71 0.97 -3.84
C THR A 134 -7.15 -0.21 -4.70
N ASN A 135 -6.32 -0.59 -5.67
CA ASN A 135 -6.54 -1.78 -6.48
C ASN A 135 -5.44 -2.79 -6.23
N TYR A 136 -5.76 -4.05 -6.52
CA TYR A 136 -4.76 -5.06 -6.71
C TYR A 136 -5.15 -6.01 -7.81
N CYS A 137 -4.16 -6.67 -8.39
CA CYS A 137 -4.37 -7.77 -9.32
C CYS A 137 -3.51 -8.97 -8.94
N TYR A 138 -3.93 -10.15 -9.33
CA TYR A 138 -3.17 -11.37 -9.05
C TYR A 138 -3.34 -12.44 -10.13
N SER A 139 -2.27 -13.20 -10.31
CA SER A 139 -2.23 -14.42 -11.13
C SER A 139 -1.24 -15.40 -10.53
N GLY A 140 -1.71 -16.61 -10.20
CA GLY A 140 -0.96 -17.56 -9.38
C GLY A 140 -0.54 -16.95 -8.05
N THR A 141 0.75 -17.02 -7.71
CA THR A 141 1.29 -16.41 -6.49
C THR A 141 1.76 -14.97 -6.68
N THR A 142 1.63 -14.38 -7.87
CA THR A 142 2.00 -12.97 -8.09
C THR A 142 0.82 -12.09 -7.75
N TRP A 143 1.01 -11.15 -6.82
CA TRP A 143 0.03 -10.17 -6.39
C TRP A 143 0.63 -8.77 -6.57
N ILE A 144 -0.08 -7.85 -7.21
CA ILE A 144 0.38 -6.49 -7.48
C ILE A 144 -0.62 -5.50 -6.91
N GLY A 145 -0.19 -4.66 -5.97
CA GLY A 145 -0.98 -3.54 -5.44
C GLY A 145 -0.67 -2.26 -6.20
N TYR A 146 -1.71 -1.52 -6.61
CA TYR A 146 -1.57 -0.33 -7.47
C TYR A 146 -2.80 0.59 -7.41
N ASP A 147 -2.64 1.82 -7.91
CA ASP A 147 -3.75 2.72 -8.18
C ASP A 147 -4.18 2.70 -9.65
N ASP A 148 -5.50 2.72 -9.89
CA ASP A 148 -6.10 2.84 -11.20
C ASP A 148 -6.81 4.19 -11.35
N THR A 149 -7.53 4.38 -12.46
CA THR A 149 -8.29 5.62 -12.69
C THR A 149 -9.33 5.87 -11.59
N ASN A 150 -10.00 4.82 -11.09
CA ASN A 150 -11.05 4.95 -10.10
C ASN A 150 -10.50 5.34 -8.72
N SER A 151 -9.48 4.62 -8.23
CA SER A 151 -8.87 4.93 -6.93
C SER A 151 -8.17 6.30 -6.96
N THR A 152 -7.49 6.63 -8.06
CA THR A 152 -6.87 7.95 -8.28
C THR A 152 -7.92 9.07 -8.25
N SER A 153 -9.02 8.93 -8.98
CA SER A 153 -10.09 9.93 -9.01
C SER A 153 -10.71 10.13 -7.63
N THR A 154 -10.88 9.03 -6.88
CA THR A 154 -11.41 9.08 -5.51
C THR A 154 -10.46 9.83 -4.57
N LYS A 155 -9.15 9.56 -4.64
CA LYS A 155 -8.11 10.27 -3.85
C LYS A 155 -8.04 11.77 -4.19
N VAL A 156 -8.10 12.12 -5.47
CA VAL A 156 -8.12 13.53 -5.93
C VAL A 156 -9.39 14.24 -5.44
N THR A 157 -10.54 13.58 -5.52
CA THR A 157 -11.80 14.12 -5.02
C THR A 157 -11.75 14.35 -3.51
N TYR A 158 -11.17 13.41 -2.76
CA TYR A 158 -10.93 13.56 -1.33
C TYR A 158 -10.03 14.77 -1.01
N ALA A 159 -8.89 14.93 -1.71
CA ALA A 159 -8.01 16.09 -1.52
C ALA A 159 -8.74 17.42 -1.71
N LYS A 160 -9.57 17.51 -2.76
CA LYS A 160 -10.39 18.68 -3.04
C LYS A 160 -11.42 18.92 -1.93
N GLY A 161 -12.11 17.87 -1.48
CA GLY A 161 -13.11 17.95 -0.41
C GLY A 161 -12.54 18.38 0.94
N LYS A 162 -11.30 17.98 1.25
CA LYS A 162 -10.58 18.39 2.47
C LYS A 162 -9.89 19.76 2.35
N GLY A 163 -9.95 20.42 1.19
CA GLY A 163 -9.33 21.73 0.98
C GLY A 163 -7.80 21.68 1.03
N LEU A 164 -7.20 20.57 0.58
CA LEU A 164 -5.75 20.46 0.44
C LEU A 164 -5.22 21.45 -0.61
N LEU A 165 -3.93 21.80 -0.54
CA LEU A 165 -3.29 22.69 -1.52
C LEU A 165 -3.36 22.13 -2.94
N GLY A 166 -3.30 20.81 -3.08
CA GLY A 166 -3.40 20.12 -4.34
C GLY A 166 -2.98 18.66 -4.23
N TYR A 167 -2.60 18.09 -5.36
CA TYR A 167 -2.06 16.74 -5.47
C TYR A 167 -0.87 16.74 -6.45
N PHE A 168 0.02 15.77 -6.32
CA PHE A 168 1.10 15.51 -7.28
C PHE A 168 1.11 14.03 -7.64
N ALA A 169 1.52 13.70 -8.87
CA ALA A 169 1.64 12.32 -9.34
C ALA A 169 3.11 11.89 -9.36
N TRP A 170 3.40 10.67 -8.90
CA TRP A 170 4.73 10.07 -8.99
C TRP A 170 4.64 8.67 -9.60
N GLN A 171 5.37 8.30 -10.66
CA GLN A 171 6.17 9.15 -11.53
C GLN A 171 5.53 9.21 -12.91
N LEU A 172 5.73 10.34 -13.59
CA LEU A 172 5.48 10.39 -15.02
C LEU A 172 6.53 9.51 -15.69
N GLN A 173 6.12 8.32 -16.13
CA GLN A 173 6.96 7.44 -16.93
C GLN A 173 7.16 8.12 -18.30
N VAL A 174 8.36 8.62 -18.57
CA VAL A 174 8.71 9.10 -19.91
C VAL A 174 9.15 7.88 -20.72
N HIS A 175 8.27 7.34 -21.56
CA HIS A 175 8.71 6.38 -22.57
C HIS A 175 9.58 7.13 -23.59
N GLY A 176 10.87 6.80 -23.63
CA GLY A 176 11.76 7.27 -24.68
C GLY A 176 11.44 6.56 -25.99
N GLU A 177 10.57 7.15 -26.81
CA GLU A 177 10.62 7.07 -28.28
C GLU A 177 9.82 8.27 -28.84
N LEU A 178 10.47 9.44 -28.88
CA LEU A 178 10.14 10.46 -29.88
C LEU A 178 10.76 9.98 -31.19
N ARG A 179 9.97 9.30 -32.02
CA ARG A 179 10.22 9.27 -33.46
C ARG A 179 9.46 10.44 -34.07
N ILE A 180 10.17 11.56 -34.22
CA ILE A 180 9.86 12.59 -35.22
C ILE A 180 10.41 12.14 -36.57
#